data_AF-A0A0F4GFU5-F1
#
_entry.id   AF-A0A0F4GFU5-F1
#
_cell.length_a   1.000
_cell.length_b   1.000
_cell.length_c   1.000
_cell.angle_alpha   90.00
_cell.angle_beta   90.00
_cell.angle_gamma   90.00
#
_symmetry.space_group_name_H-M   'P 1'
#
loop_
_entity.id
_entity.type
_entity.pdbx_description
1 polymer ?
#
loop_
_entity_poly.entity_id
_entity_poly.type
_entity_poly.pdbx_seq_one_letter_code
_entity_poly.pdbx_strand_id
1 'polypeptide(L)'
;MADRIAEYIPRYDYTIRPVSRSPSRRNPTLTTHQSRADDIERGLVKYGHRIWGFVIYRTTYNSDNEWAKCLQILRSTMAHVLEYYGGLDILEMNPFTVFDDQPLFANASTDT
;
A
#
# COMPACT_ATOMS: atom_id res chain seq x y z
N MET A 1 40.23 9.44 0.73
CA MET A 1 39.84 8.20 0.02
C MET A 1 39.20 7.29 1.07
N ALA A 2 37.93 7.58 1.36
CA ALA A 2 36.77 6.71 1.09
C ALA A 2 36.56 5.70 2.25
N ASP A 3 35.79 6.10 3.25
CA ASP A 3 34.35 5.81 3.38
C ASP A 3 34.09 4.49 4.11
N ARG A 4 33.79 4.58 5.41
CA ARG A 4 33.05 3.55 6.16
C ARG A 4 31.88 4.24 6.84
N ILE A 5 30.90 4.64 6.03
CA ILE A 5 29.59 5.09 6.51
C ILE A 5 28.64 3.90 6.45
N ALA A 6 27.80 3.82 7.48
CA ALA A 6 26.61 2.99 7.64
C ALA A 6 26.82 1.55 8.17
N GLU A 7 27.14 1.44 9.45
CA GLU A 7 26.73 0.28 10.25
C GLU A 7 25.63 0.70 11.23
N TYR A 8 24.43 0.90 10.71
CA TYR A 8 23.21 0.78 11.49
C TYR A 8 22.08 0.28 10.58
N ILE A 9 21.96 -1.04 10.51
CA ILE A 9 20.70 -1.69 10.15
C ILE A 9 20.27 -2.40 11.43
N PRO A 10 19.22 -1.96 12.14
CA PRO A 10 18.65 -2.78 13.18
C PRO A 10 18.09 -4.02 12.49
N ARG A 11 18.85 -5.12 12.56
CA ARG A 11 18.30 -6.44 12.29
C ARG A 11 17.19 -6.62 13.31
N TYR A 12 15.94 -6.61 12.86
CA TYR A 12 14.82 -7.01 13.69
C TYR A 12 15.16 -8.40 14.23
N ASP A 13 15.54 -8.46 15.50
CA ASP A 13 15.87 -9.70 16.19
C ASP A 13 14.58 -10.50 16.37
N TYR A 14 14.37 -11.47 15.47
CA TYR A 14 13.33 -12.49 15.54
C TYR A 14 13.61 -13.47 16.69
N THR A 15 13.70 -12.95 17.92
CA THR A 15 13.45 -13.78 19.10
C THR A 15 12.11 -14.49 18.88
N ILE A 16 12.18 -15.82 18.86
CA ILE A 16 11.21 -16.75 18.28
C ILE A 16 9.82 -16.50 18.89
N ARG A 17 8.96 -15.77 18.18
CA ARG A 17 7.55 -15.68 18.53
C ARG A 17 6.89 -17.01 18.16
N PRO A 18 6.10 -17.62 19.05
CA PRO A 18 5.43 -18.88 18.76
C PRO A 18 4.52 -18.73 17.53
N VAL A 19 4.49 -19.77 16.69
CA VAL A 19 3.60 -19.84 15.53
C VAL A 19 2.16 -19.66 16.01
N SER A 20 1.42 -18.81 15.31
CA SER A 20 0.03 -18.52 15.62
C SER A 20 -0.87 -19.75 15.38
N ARG A 21 -2.01 -19.87 16.09
CA ARG A 21 -2.96 -20.99 15.95
C ARG A 21 -3.58 -21.10 14.56
N SER A 22 -3.63 -19.99 13.81
CA SER A 22 -4.08 -19.92 12.42
C SER A 22 -3.15 -18.98 11.66
N PRO A 23 -1.93 -19.42 11.29
CA PRO A 23 -0.87 -18.53 10.85
C PRO A 23 -1.19 -17.87 9.50
N SER A 24 -0.80 -16.61 9.35
CA SER A 24 -0.82 -15.94 8.04
C SER A 24 0.16 -16.60 7.08
N ARG A 25 -0.21 -16.70 5.79
CA ARG A 25 0.70 -17.12 4.71
C ARG A 25 1.93 -16.20 4.63
N ARG A 26 1.74 -14.91 4.93
CA ARG A 26 2.75 -13.85 4.78
C ARG A 26 3.62 -13.67 6.01
N ASN A 27 3.07 -13.98 7.20
CA ASN A 27 3.81 -13.93 8.45
C ASN A 27 3.31 -14.98 9.47
N PRO A 28 4.06 -16.07 9.70
CA PRO A 28 3.60 -17.18 10.56
C PRO A 28 3.49 -16.81 12.05
N THR A 29 4.06 -15.68 12.46
CA THR A 29 3.93 -15.16 13.84
C THR A 29 2.62 -14.42 14.09
N LEU A 30 1.86 -14.11 13.03
CA LEU A 30 0.54 -13.47 13.08
C LEU A 30 -0.54 -14.49 12.75
N THR A 31 -1.73 -14.35 13.36
CA THR A 31 -2.92 -15.00 12.78
C THR A 31 -3.24 -14.40 11.42
N THR A 32 -3.98 -15.14 10.58
CA THR A 32 -4.56 -14.57 9.35
C THR A 32 -5.38 -13.30 9.62
N HIS A 33 -6.02 -13.17 10.78
CA HIS A 33 -6.82 -12.00 11.18
C HIS A 33 -6.02 -10.82 11.72
N GLN A 34 -4.72 -11.01 11.96
CA GLN A 34 -3.81 -9.92 12.36
C GLN A 34 -2.99 -9.40 11.17
N SER A 35 -2.92 -10.16 10.08
CA SER A 35 -2.29 -9.72 8.83
C SER A 35 -3.25 -8.82 8.05
N ARG A 36 -2.86 -7.55 7.86
CA ARG A 36 -3.63 -6.58 7.08
C ARG A 36 -3.80 -7.02 5.62
N ALA A 37 -2.78 -7.65 5.05
CA ALA A 37 -2.82 -8.14 3.68
C ALA A 37 -3.78 -9.34 3.53
N ASP A 38 -3.81 -10.24 4.51
CA ASP A 38 -4.75 -11.36 4.54
C ASP A 38 -6.19 -10.86 4.73
N ASP A 39 -6.40 -9.81 5.52
CA ASP A 39 -7.71 -9.18 5.68
C ASP A 39 -8.23 -8.57 4.37
N ILE A 40 -7.37 -7.88 3.62
CA ILE A 40 -7.71 -7.35 2.28
C ILE A 40 -8.08 -8.48 1.34
N GLU A 41 -7.21 -9.49 1.19
CA GLU A 41 -7.42 -10.64 0.30
C GLU A 41 -8.70 -11.41 0.65
N ARG A 42 -8.96 -11.62 1.94
CA ARG A 42 -10.19 -12.26 2.44
C ARG A 42 -11.43 -11.42 2.10
N GLY A 43 -11.35 -10.10 2.24
CA GLY A 43 -12.41 -9.20 1.83
C GLY A 43 -12.72 -9.32 0.34
N LEU A 44 -11.69 -9.31 -0.51
CA LEU A 44 -11.82 -9.49 -1.95
C LEU A 44 -12.55 -10.78 -2.30
N VAL A 45 -12.08 -11.91 -1.76
CA VAL A 45 -12.68 -13.23 -2.02
C VAL A 45 -14.13 -13.28 -1.51
N LYS A 46 -14.39 -12.79 -0.30
CA LYS A 46 -15.73 -12.82 0.31
C LYS A 46 -16.79 -12.10 -0.53
N TYR A 47 -16.41 -11.00 -1.18
CA TYR A 47 -17.32 -10.18 -1.97
C TYR A 47 -17.17 -10.38 -3.49
N GLY A 48 -16.39 -11.38 -3.93
CA GLY A 48 -16.20 -11.68 -5.35
C GLY A 48 -15.42 -10.61 -6.12
N HIS A 49 -14.63 -9.79 -5.44
CA HIS A 49 -13.77 -8.78 -6.05
C HIS A 49 -12.38 -9.35 -6.36
N ARG A 50 -11.73 -8.78 -7.38
CA ARG A 50 -10.38 -9.19 -7.82
C ARG A 50 -9.30 -8.14 -7.57
N ILE A 51 -9.72 -6.91 -7.29
CA ILE A 51 -8.84 -5.76 -7.11
C ILE A 51 -9.21 -5.02 -5.84
N TRP A 52 -8.21 -4.44 -5.18
CA TRP A 52 -8.39 -3.51 -4.08
C TRP A 52 -7.68 -2.20 -4.40
N GLY A 53 -7.88 -1.18 -3.59
CA GLY A 53 -7.16 0.07 -3.69
C GLY A 53 -8.07 1.27 -3.58
N PHE A 54 -7.53 2.41 -3.95
CA PHE A 54 -8.23 3.68 -3.93
C PHE A 54 -8.72 4.02 -5.32
N VAL A 55 -9.88 4.65 -5.38
CA VAL A 55 -10.30 5.42 -6.54
C VAL A 55 -9.85 6.85 -6.30
N ILE A 56 -9.00 7.37 -7.18
CA ILE A 56 -8.41 8.70 -7.04
C ILE A 56 -9.01 9.58 -8.13
N TYR A 57 -9.60 10.70 -7.73
CA TYR A 57 -10.08 11.73 -8.66
C TYR A 57 -9.11 12.90 -8.64
N ARG A 58 -8.59 13.29 -9.81
CA ARG A 58 -7.80 14.51 -9.93
C ARG A 58 -8.74 15.71 -9.99
N THR A 59 -8.59 16.65 -9.05
CA THR A 59 -9.43 17.87 -8.98
C THR A 59 -8.63 19.15 -9.16
N THR A 60 -7.30 19.07 -9.12
CA THR A 60 -6.39 20.20 -9.31
C THR A 60 -5.50 19.99 -10.53
N TYR A 61 -5.34 21.05 -11.31
CA TYR A 61 -4.75 21.01 -12.66
C TYR A 61 -3.63 22.04 -12.85
N ASN A 62 -3.08 22.56 -11.75
CA ASN A 62 -2.06 23.61 -11.77
C ASN A 62 -0.71 23.11 -12.31
N SER A 63 -0.40 21.82 -12.15
CA SER A 63 0.87 21.22 -12.58
C SER A 63 0.76 19.70 -12.76
N ASP A 64 1.00 19.21 -13.98
CA ASP A 64 1.06 17.78 -14.26
C ASP A 64 2.28 17.10 -13.61
N ASN A 65 3.40 17.83 -13.48
CA ASN A 65 4.62 17.29 -12.90
C ASN A 65 4.46 17.04 -11.39
N GLU A 66 3.83 17.97 -10.68
CA GLU A 66 3.53 17.79 -9.25
C GLU A 66 2.51 16.68 -9.02
N TRP A 67 1.51 16.58 -9.91
CA TRP A 67 0.55 15.48 -9.90
C TRP A 67 1.22 14.12 -10.08
N ALA A 68 2.07 13.98 -11.11
CA ALA A 68 2.82 12.75 -11.35
C ALA A 68 3.70 12.38 -10.15
N LYS A 69 4.37 13.36 -9.53
CA LYS A 69 5.17 13.16 -8.32
C LYS A 69 4.32 12.70 -7.13
N CYS A 70 3.11 13.25 -6.96
CA CYS A 70 2.16 12.80 -5.93
C CYS A 70 1.80 11.32 -6.10
N LEU A 71 1.41 10.92 -7.33
CA LEU A 71 1.09 9.53 -7.65
C LEU A 71 2.28 8.59 -7.43
N GLN A 72 3.49 9.01 -7.80
CA GLN A 72 4.71 8.25 -7.54
C GLN A 72 4.97 8.07 -6.04
N ILE A 73 4.86 9.13 -5.24
CA ILE A 73 5.05 9.07 -3.78
C ILE A 73 4.01 8.14 -3.15
N LEU A 74 2.74 8.24 -3.57
CA LEU A 74 1.68 7.38 -3.05
C LEU A 74 1.95 5.91 -3.38
N ARG A 75 2.34 5.59 -4.64
CA ARG A 75 2.68 4.22 -5.04
C ARG A 75 3.88 3.68 -4.26
N SER A 76 4.95 4.48 -4.10
CA SER A 76 6.13 4.08 -3.34
C SER A 76 5.84 3.87 -1.86
N THR A 77 5.01 4.73 -1.27
CA THR A 77 4.60 4.61 0.14
C THR A 77 3.79 3.33 0.37
N MET A 78 2.84 3.02 -0.53
CA MET A 78 2.09 1.76 -0.46
C MET A 78 3.01 0.54 -0.56
N ALA A 79 3.98 0.55 -1.48
CA ALA A 79 4.93 -0.54 -1.61
C ALA A 79 5.74 -0.76 -0.32
N HIS A 80 6.28 0.32 0.25
CA HIS A 80 7.05 0.27 1.48
C HIS A 80 6.22 -0.26 2.68
N VAL A 81 4.98 0.23 2.83
CA VAL A 81 4.08 -0.22 3.89
C VAL A 81 3.71 -1.70 3.71
N LEU A 82 3.40 -2.13 2.49
CA LEU A 82 3.05 -3.52 2.22
C LEU A 82 4.23 -4.46 2.41
N GLU A 83 5.43 -4.06 2.00
CA GLU A 83 6.66 -4.82 2.27
C GLU A 83 6.86 -5.03 3.77
N TYR A 84 6.71 -3.96 4.59
CA TYR A 84 6.80 -4.06 6.05
C TYR A 84 5.79 -5.07 6.64
N TYR A 85 4.60 -5.17 6.06
CA TYR A 85 3.58 -6.14 6.49
C TYR A 85 3.65 -7.50 5.77
N GLY A 86 4.67 -7.74 4.92
CA GLY A 86 4.82 -8.98 4.16
C GLY A 86 3.76 -9.18 3.05
N GLY A 87 3.04 -8.13 2.67
CA GLY A 87 1.93 -8.14 1.71
C GLY A 87 2.28 -7.54 0.35
N LEU A 88 3.53 -7.61 -0.09
CA LEU A 88 3.90 -7.01 -1.39
C LEU A 88 3.16 -7.67 -2.56
N ASP A 89 2.78 -8.94 -2.42
CA ASP A 89 1.99 -9.70 -3.39
C ASP A 89 0.60 -9.10 -3.67
N ILE A 90 -0.02 -8.45 -2.68
CA ILE A 90 -1.30 -7.80 -2.91
C ILE A 90 -1.15 -6.47 -3.66
N LEU A 91 0.03 -5.85 -3.72
CA LEU A 91 0.22 -4.60 -4.46
C LEU A 91 -0.11 -4.73 -5.96
N GLU A 92 0.10 -5.91 -6.53
CA GLU A 92 -0.24 -6.22 -7.93
C GLU A 92 -1.76 -6.24 -8.17
N MET A 93 -2.55 -6.52 -7.14
CA MET A 93 -4.02 -6.47 -7.19
C MET A 93 -4.57 -5.04 -7.07
N ASN A 94 -3.70 -4.03 -6.94
CA ASN A 94 -4.08 -2.62 -6.90
C ASN A 94 -3.67 -1.93 -8.21
N PRO A 95 -4.61 -1.74 -9.16
CA PRO A 95 -4.32 -1.13 -10.45
C PRO A 95 -4.06 0.38 -10.37
N PHE A 96 -4.28 1.00 -9.20
CA PHE A 96 -4.10 2.43 -8.98
C PHE A 96 -4.97 3.28 -9.92
N THR A 97 -6.30 3.13 -9.78
CA THR A 97 -7.28 3.77 -10.66
C THR A 97 -7.35 5.27 -10.42
N VAL A 98 -6.97 6.03 -11.44
CA VAL A 98 -7.04 7.51 -11.46
C VAL A 98 -8.08 7.94 -12.50
N PHE A 99 -9.03 8.76 -12.08
CA PHE A 99 -9.94 9.50 -12.95
C PHE A 99 -9.40 10.92 -13.13
N ASP A 100 -9.06 11.25 -14.38
CA ASP A 100 -8.51 12.54 -14.79
C ASP A 100 -9.40 13.09 -15.91
N ASP A 101 -10.35 13.94 -15.54
CA ASP A 101 -11.32 14.60 -16.42
C ASP A 101 -11.49 16.04 -15.93
N GLN A 102 -10.64 16.93 -16.47
CA GLN A 102 -10.63 18.33 -16.07
C GLN A 102 -11.97 19.04 -16.26
N PRO A 103 -12.67 18.92 -17.41
CA PRO A 103 -14.00 19.50 -17.57
C PRO A 103 -15.00 19.08 -16.49
N LEU A 104 -14.95 17.82 -16.04
CA LEU A 104 -15.88 17.28 -15.07
C LEU A 104 -15.48 17.55 -13.61
N PHE A 105 -14.18 17.58 -13.30
CA PHE A 105 -13.68 17.58 -11.93
C PHE A 105 -12.95 18.86 -11.52
N ALA A 106 -12.70 19.79 -12.43
CA ALA A 106 -12.12 21.08 -12.07
C ALA A 106 -13.05 21.83 -11.11
N ASN A 107 -12.46 22.45 -10.07
CA ASN A 107 -13.17 23.24 -9.06
C ASN A 107 -14.19 22.44 -8.22
N ALA A 108 -14.01 21.13 -8.07
CA ALA A 108 -14.77 20.37 -7.09
C ALA A 108 -14.66 21.03 -5.70
N SER A 109 -15.80 21.40 -5.12
CA SER A 109 -15.89 22.00 -3.78
C SER A 109 -16.42 20.99 -2.76
N THR A 110 -16.05 21.20 -1.50
CA THR A 110 -16.61 20.46 -0.34
C THR A 110 -17.79 21.19 0.29
N ASP A 111 -18.19 22.35 -0.24
CA ASP A 111 -19.34 23.10 0.24
C ASP A 111 -20.60 22.24 0.08
N THR A 112 -21.29 22.04 1.20
CA THR A 112 -22.51 21.23 1.30
C THR A 112 -23.73 22.11 1.43
#